data_AF-A0A1Y3B3J8-F1
#
_entry.id   AF-A0A1Y3B3J8-F1
#
_cell.length_a   1.000
_cell.length_b   1.000
_cell.length_c   1.000
_cell.angle_alpha   90.00
_cell.angle_beta   90.00
_cell.angle_gamma   90.00
#
_symmetry.space_group_name_H-M   'P 1'
#
loop_
_entity.id
_entity.type
_entity.pdbx_description
1 polymer ?
#
loop_
_entity_poly.entity_id
_entity_poly.type
_entity_poly.pdbx_seq_one_letter_code
_entity_poly.pdbx_strand_id
1 'polypeptide(L)'
;MPESRQDHCPDNCLELYKPVCGSDGQVYLNECYLKMQNCDNGIEKVDMGECATASKCPAYCIPIYDPVCGSNKKIYLNQCMMLKENCNATIKNMPLQFCVGDDVDKL
;
A
#
# COMPACT_ATOMS: atom_id res chain seq x y z
N MET A 1 -30.14 14.06 25.81
CA MET A 1 -28.78 13.85 26.34
C MET A 1 -27.83 14.31 25.25
N PRO A 2 -26.96 15.31 25.45
CA PRO A 2 -26.06 15.77 24.40
C PRO A 2 -24.80 14.90 24.44
N GLU A 3 -24.56 14.14 23.37
CA GLU A 3 -23.33 13.37 23.22
C GLU A 3 -22.15 14.32 23.05
N SER A 4 -21.24 14.21 24.01
CA SER A 4 -20.05 15.01 24.18
C SER A 4 -19.07 14.81 23.03
N ARG A 5 -18.63 15.93 22.47
CA ARG A 5 -17.51 16.02 21.52
C ARG A 5 -16.20 15.62 22.21
N GLN A 6 -15.73 14.38 22.05
CA GLN A 6 -14.30 13.98 22.11
C GLN A 6 -13.99 12.50 21.73
N ASP A 7 -14.80 11.83 20.89
CA ASP A 7 -14.75 10.36 20.66
C ASP A 7 -14.60 9.86 19.20
N HIS A 8 -14.16 10.67 18.23
CA HIS A 8 -14.40 10.34 16.80
C HIS A 8 -13.27 9.62 16.05
N CYS A 9 -12.17 9.27 16.71
CA CYS A 9 -11.00 8.71 16.04
C CYS A 9 -10.66 7.32 16.58
N PRO A 10 -10.55 6.30 15.71
CA PRO A 10 -10.20 4.95 16.16
C PRO A 10 -8.78 4.91 16.72
N ASP A 11 -8.61 4.37 17.93
CA ASP A 11 -7.28 4.10 18.50
C ASP A 11 -6.71 2.75 18.02
N ASN A 12 -7.58 1.84 17.58
CA ASN A 12 -7.22 0.52 17.11
C ASN A 12 -8.07 0.10 15.91
N CYS A 13 -7.45 -0.56 14.95
CA CYS A 13 -8.10 -1.05 13.75
C CYS A 13 -7.73 -2.51 13.48
N LEU A 14 -8.69 -3.29 13.02
CA LEU A 14 -8.41 -4.63 12.49
C LEU A 14 -7.67 -4.51 11.16
N GLU A 15 -6.68 -5.37 10.95
CA GLU A 15 -5.93 -5.49 9.68
C GLU A 15 -6.73 -6.23 8.59
N LEU A 16 -7.98 -5.81 8.40
CA LEU A 16 -8.86 -6.34 7.36
C LEU A 16 -8.64 -5.56 6.06
N TYR A 17 -8.27 -6.26 4.99
CA TYR A 17 -8.10 -5.65 3.68
C TYR A 17 -9.44 -5.34 3.02
N LYS A 18 -9.86 -4.08 3.11
CA LYS A 18 -11.05 -3.51 2.45
C LYS A 18 -10.71 -2.09 2.01
N PRO A 19 -9.87 -1.93 0.98
CA PRO A 19 -9.23 -0.66 0.70
C PRO A 19 -10.24 0.44 0.42
N VAL A 20 -9.92 1.66 0.83
CA VAL A 20 -10.72 2.87 0.59
C VAL A 20 -9.83 3.99 0.05
N CYS A 21 -10.38 4.84 -0.82
CA CYS A 21 -9.70 6.02 -1.31
C CYS A 21 -10.01 7.24 -0.43
N GLY A 22 -8.99 7.98 -0.01
CA GLY A 22 -9.13 9.26 0.66
C GLY A 22 -9.15 10.43 -0.33
N SER A 23 -9.76 11.54 0.07
CA SER A 23 -9.82 12.80 -0.71
C SER A 23 -8.44 13.43 -0.96
N ASP A 24 -7.40 12.93 -0.30
CA ASP A 24 -5.99 13.26 -0.53
C ASP A 24 -5.35 12.40 -1.64
N GLY A 25 -6.12 11.52 -2.28
CA GLY A 25 -5.64 10.59 -3.29
C GLY A 25 -4.93 9.37 -2.72
N GLN A 26 -4.89 9.16 -1.41
CA GLN A 26 -4.23 7.98 -0.83
C GLN A 26 -5.20 6.82 -0.63
N VAL A 27 -4.71 5.60 -0.86
CA VAL A 27 -5.46 4.37 -0.56
C VAL A 27 -5.09 3.89 0.84
N TYR A 28 -6.10 3.74 1.69
CA TYR A 28 -5.98 3.23 3.05
C TYR A 28 -6.41 1.77 3.13
N LEU A 29 -5.85 1.01 4.08
CA LEU A 29 -6.13 -0.43 4.26
C LEU A 29 -7.63 -0.73 4.39
N ASN A 30 -8.32 0.10 5.17
CA ASN A 30 -9.76 0.12 5.33
C ASN A 30 -10.23 1.46 5.91
N GLU A 31 -11.55 1.64 6.04
CA GLU A 31 -12.15 2.88 6.55
C GLU A 31 -11.72 3.24 7.97
N CYS A 32 -11.42 2.25 8.83
CA CYS A 32 -10.89 2.51 10.16
C CYS A 32 -9.51 3.14 10.08
N TYR A 33 -8.61 2.60 9.25
CA TYR A 33 -7.28 3.17 9.04
C TYR A 33 -7.35 4.57 8.41
N LEU A 34 -8.30 4.83 7.50
CA LEU A 34 -8.53 6.17 6.96
C LEU A 34 -8.88 7.16 8.07
N LYS A 35 -9.83 6.82 8.96
CA LYS A 35 -10.25 7.68 10.08
C LYS A 35 -9.15 7.84 11.14
N MET A 36 -8.44 6.76 11.47
CA MET A 36 -7.36 6.78 12.46
C MET A 36 -6.19 7.66 12.01
N GLN A 37 -5.75 7.53 10.75
CA GLN A 37 -4.61 8.30 10.24
C GLN A 37 -4.96 9.75 9.90
N ASN A 38 -6.25 10.07 9.70
CA ASN A 38 -6.71 11.40 9.29
C ASN A 38 -7.71 12.02 10.25
N CYS A 39 -7.68 11.60 11.51
CA CYS A 39 -8.51 12.08 12.59
C CYS A 39 -8.66 13.62 12.59
N ASP A 40 -7.53 14.33 12.48
CA ASP A 40 -7.46 15.78 12.52
C ASP A 40 -7.26 16.44 11.13
N ASN A 41 -7.16 15.62 10.07
CA ASN A 41 -6.79 16.09 8.74
C ASN A 41 -7.99 16.35 7.83
N GLY A 42 -9.21 15.97 8.25
CA GLY A 42 -10.43 16.17 7.47
C GLY A 42 -10.45 15.41 6.14
N ILE A 43 -9.68 14.33 6.02
CA ILE A 43 -9.67 13.48 4.82
C ILE A 43 -10.91 12.62 4.83
N GLU A 44 -11.71 12.75 3.79
CA GLU A 44 -12.94 11.98 3.61
C GLU A 44 -12.73 10.83 2.64
N LYS A 45 -13.55 9.80 2.77
CA LYS A 45 -13.57 8.70 1.81
C LYS A 45 -14.21 9.17 0.50
N VAL A 46 -13.51 8.99 -0.61
CA VAL A 46 -13.98 9.30 -1.96
C VAL A 46 -14.04 8.04 -2.84
N ASP A 47 -14.49 8.19 -4.08
CA ASP A 47 -14.52 7.08 -5.03
C ASP A 47 -13.12 6.55 -5.33
N MET A 48 -12.99 5.24 -5.52
CA MET A 48 -11.70 4.62 -5.83
C MET A 48 -11.06 5.16 -7.11
N GLY A 49 -11.86 5.67 -8.04
CA GLY A 49 -11.40 6.34 -9.25
C GLY A 49 -10.56 7.58 -8.99
N GLU A 50 -10.78 8.30 -7.88
CA GLU A 50 -9.99 9.49 -7.54
C GLU A 50 -8.53 9.11 -7.19
N CYS A 51 -8.35 7.99 -6.48
CA CYS A 51 -7.04 7.42 -6.20
C CYS A 51 -6.42 6.69 -7.40
N ALA A 52 -7.21 6.31 -8.41
CA ALA A 52 -6.68 5.71 -9.63
C ALA A 52 -5.74 6.66 -10.40
N THR A 53 -5.85 7.97 -10.13
CA THR A 53 -4.99 9.04 -10.65
C THR A 53 -3.82 9.41 -9.73
N ALA A 54 -3.85 8.98 -8.47
CA ALA A 54 -2.91 9.41 -7.46
C ALA A 54 -1.64 8.56 -7.47
N SER A 55 -0.81 8.76 -8.51
CA SER A 55 0.54 8.19 -8.65
C SER A 55 0.60 6.66 -8.70
N LYS A 56 1.44 6.10 -9.58
CA LYS A 56 1.71 4.64 -9.62
C LYS A 56 2.44 4.11 -8.37
N CYS A 57 2.46 4.90 -7.30
CA CYS A 57 3.23 4.71 -6.09
C CYS A 57 2.26 4.44 -4.94
N PRO A 58 2.11 3.18 -4.51
CA PRO A 58 1.27 2.87 -3.37
C PRO A 58 1.83 3.52 -2.10
N ALA A 59 1.01 4.33 -1.43
CA ALA A 59 1.35 4.95 -0.15
C ALA A 59 1.53 3.90 0.97
N TYR A 60 0.68 2.87 0.95
CA TYR A 60 0.67 1.79 1.93
C TYR A 60 0.73 0.42 1.26
N CYS A 61 1.50 -0.49 1.87
CA CYS A 61 1.64 -1.87 1.44
C CYS A 61 1.53 -2.79 2.65
N ILE A 62 0.73 -3.84 2.54
CA ILE A 62 0.64 -4.89 3.55
C ILE A 62 1.93 -5.72 3.48
N PRO A 63 2.53 -6.15 4.61
CA PRO A 63 3.72 -6.99 4.62
C PRO A 63 3.41 -8.47 4.29
N ILE A 64 2.66 -8.72 3.23
CA ILE A 64 2.41 -10.08 2.72
C ILE A 64 3.67 -10.56 2.00
N TYR A 65 4.10 -11.80 2.29
CA TYR A 65 5.21 -12.43 1.59
C TYR A 65 4.72 -13.06 0.28
N ASP A 66 4.92 -12.35 -0.83
CA ASP A 66 4.60 -12.76 -2.21
C ASP A 66 5.69 -12.22 -3.15
N PRO A 67 6.89 -12.82 -3.13
CA PRO A 67 8.10 -12.18 -3.64
C PRO A 67 8.06 -11.94 -5.16
N VAL A 68 8.48 -10.74 -5.58
CA VAL A 68 8.59 -10.36 -6.99
C VAL A 68 10.02 -9.91 -7.33
N CYS A 69 10.47 -10.21 -8.54
CA CYS A 69 11.76 -9.74 -9.06
C CYS A 69 11.57 -8.46 -9.87
N GLY A 70 12.23 -7.38 -9.47
CA GLY A 70 12.27 -6.14 -10.23
C GLY A 70 13.30 -6.21 -11.35
N SER A 71 13.09 -5.42 -12.41
CA SER A 71 14.02 -5.24 -13.53
C SER A 71 15.39 -4.69 -13.11
N ASN A 72 15.53 -4.20 -11.88
CA ASN A 72 16.78 -3.81 -11.24
C ASN A 72 17.52 -4.98 -10.54
N LYS A 73 17.10 -6.23 -10.76
CA LYS A 73 17.66 -7.44 -10.14
C LYS A 73 17.50 -7.51 -8.61
N LYS A 74 16.53 -6.78 -8.05
CA LYS A 74 16.20 -6.84 -6.62
C LYS A 74 14.91 -7.63 -6.42
N ILE A 75 14.89 -8.47 -5.39
CA ILE A 75 13.66 -9.14 -4.92
C ILE A 75 12.95 -8.24 -3.91
N TYR A 76 11.65 -8.08 -4.08
CA TYR A 76 10.79 -7.31 -3.21
C TYR A 76 9.83 -8.25 -2.48
N LEU A 77 9.44 -7.87 -1.25
CA LEU A 77 8.54 -8.66 -0.40
C LEU A 77 7.20 -8.98 -1.09
N ASN A 78 6.65 -7.99 -1.80
CA ASN A 78 5.49 -8.11 -2.66
C ASN A 78 5.45 -7.03 -3.74
N GLN A 79 4.52 -7.18 -4.69
CA GLN A 79 4.31 -6.23 -5.78
C GLN A 79 4.13 -4.78 -5.31
N CYS A 80 3.40 -4.60 -4.22
CA CYS A 80 3.16 -3.27 -3.67
C CYS A 80 4.46 -2.65 -3.18
N MET A 81 5.27 -3.39 -2.42
CA MET A 81 6.58 -2.95 -1.95
C MET A 81 7.52 -2.59 -3.10
N MET A 82 7.47 -3.36 -4.20
CA MET A 82 8.22 -3.01 -5.42
C MET A 82 7.79 -1.65 -5.99
N LEU A 83 6.50 -1.39 -6.13
CA LEU A 83 5.99 -0.12 -6.65
C LEU A 83 6.27 1.05 -5.69
N LYS A 84 6.17 0.81 -4.38
CA LYS A 84 6.42 1.82 -3.35
C LYS A 84 7.87 2.26 -3.31
N GLU A 85 8.81 1.31 -3.26
CA GLU A 85 10.25 1.61 -3.21
C GLU A 85 10.76 2.24 -4.51
N ASN A 86 10.19 1.81 -5.65
CA ASN A 86 10.57 2.33 -6.96
C ASN A 86 9.57 3.37 -7.47
N CYS A 87 8.96 4.13 -6.54
CA CYS A 87 8.13 5.26 -6.92
C CYS A 87 8.94 6.22 -7.80
N ASN A 88 8.35 6.68 -8.90
CA ASN A 88 9.01 7.48 -9.94
C ASN A 88 10.11 6.76 -10.76
N ALA A 89 10.28 5.45 -10.59
CA ALA A 89 11.17 4.64 -11.41
C ALA A 89 10.39 3.64 -12.28
N THR A 90 10.90 3.37 -13.48
CA THR A 90 10.27 2.46 -14.46
C THR A 90 10.66 1.01 -14.20
N ILE A 91 10.54 0.55 -12.94
CA ILE A 91 10.85 -0.84 -12.57
C ILE A 91 9.66 -1.74 -12.93
N LYS A 92 9.95 -2.82 -13.66
CA LYS A 92 8.97 -3.80 -14.09
C LYS A 92 9.21 -5.14 -13.41
N ASN A 93 8.16 -5.94 -13.30
CA ASN A 93 8.30 -7.33 -12.93
C ASN A 93 9.10 -8.10 -13.97
N MET A 94 10.05 -8.88 -13.47
CA MET A 94 10.82 -9.87 -14.21
C MET A 94 10.59 -11.25 -13.57
N PRO A 95 10.84 -12.34 -14.32
CA PRO A 95 10.84 -13.68 -13.76
C PRO A 95 11.82 -13.80 -12.59
N LEU A 96 11.40 -14.44 -11.49
CA LEU A 96 12.22 -14.57 -10.27
C LEU A 96 13.62 -15.17 -10.53
N GLN A 97 13.73 -16.11 -11.47
CA GLN A 97 15.00 -16.70 -11.92
C GLN A 97 16.07 -15.66 -12.28
N PHE A 98 15.66 -14.49 -12.78
CA PHE A 98 16.58 -13.41 -13.16
C PHE A 98 17.23 -12.72 -11.95
N CYS A 99 16.57 -12.74 -10.79
CA CYS A 99 17.10 -12.19 -9.54
C CYS A 99 17.78 -13.25 -8.66
N VAL A 100 17.31 -14.50 -8.69
CA VAL A 100 17.84 -15.57 -7.82
C VAL A 100 19.14 -16.14 -8.38
N GLY A 101 19.36 -16.05 -9.71
CA GLY A 101 20.54 -16.61 -10.36
C GLY A 101 20.50 -18.14 -10.35
N ASP A 102 20.79 -18.76 -11.49
CA ASP A 102 20.99 -20.21 -11.59
C ASP A 102 22.28 -20.64 -10.87
N ASP A 103 22.28 -20.62 -9.54
CA ASP A 103 23.23 -21.38 -8.71
C ASP A 103 22.64 -22.76 -8.35
N VAL A 104 21.95 -23.41 -9.30
CA VAL A 104 21.44 -24.79 -9.15
C VAL A 104 22.07 -25.78 -10.15
N ASP A 105 23.15 -25.39 -10.84
CA ASP A 105 23.88 -26.27 -11.78
C ASP A 105 25.41 -26.31 -11.49
N LYS A 106 25.80 -26.50 -10.23
CA LYS A 106 27.17 -26.90 -9.86
C LYS A 106 27.19 -27.96 -8.74
N LEU A 107 26.57 -29.11 -9.01
CA LEU A 107 26.83 -30.37 -8.32
C LEU A 107 27.31 -31.41 -9.32
#